data_AF-A0A525VJ74-F1
#
_entry.id   AF-A0A525VJ74-F1
#
_cell.length_a   1.000
_cell.length_b   1.000
_cell.length_c   1.000
_cell.angle_alpha   90.00
_cell.angle_beta   90.00
_cell.angle_gamma   90.00
#
_symmetry.space_group_name_H-M   'P 1'
#
loop_
_entity.id
_entity.type
_entity.pdbx_description
1 polymer ?
#
loop_
_entity_poly.entity_id
_entity_poly.type
_entity_poly.pdbx_seq_one_letter_code
_entity_poly.pdbx_strand_id
1 'polypeptide(L)'
;MPLDVETGKTMLQLVTSRYDDRHWRKKIEKTLGLPQSGVGDPAQQQIFMYLKIGLKGYKSRRADPDSWIIGGYATKEIIDRAKFQPQLVGPNVTKDDVAFLGSDPGKEIDEAWWDEMLVSWFDVPEEEKPAEEEGGEASD
;
A
#
# COMPACT_ATOMS: atom_id res chain seq x y z
N MET A 1 12.15 5.34 4.46
CA MET A 1 11.99 5.92 3.10
C MET A 1 10.71 5.32 2.52
N PRO A 2 10.01 5.94 1.56
CA PRO A 2 8.89 5.24 0.93
C PRO A 2 9.38 3.90 0.34
N LEU A 3 8.51 2.89 0.35
CA LEU A 3 8.82 1.58 -0.20
C LEU A 3 9.30 1.72 -1.64
N ASP A 4 10.38 1.03 -1.99
CA ASP A 4 10.80 0.93 -3.37
C ASP A 4 9.77 0.15 -4.22
N VAL A 5 10.03 0.10 -5.53
CA VAL A 5 9.14 -0.52 -6.51
C VAL A 5 8.90 -2.01 -6.20
N GLU A 6 9.92 -2.73 -5.74
CA GLU A 6 9.83 -4.18 -5.50
C GLU A 6 9.04 -4.49 -4.23
N THR A 7 9.34 -3.77 -3.14
CA THR A 7 8.69 -3.91 -1.85
C THR A 7 7.24 -3.42 -1.92
N GLY A 8 7.00 -2.30 -2.62
CA GLY A 8 5.65 -1.79 -2.86
C GLY A 8 4.79 -2.73 -3.70
N LYS A 9 5.36 -3.35 -4.74
CA LYS A 9 4.71 -4.42 -5.51
C LYS A 9 4.37 -5.63 -4.62
N THR A 10 5.32 -6.08 -3.82
CA THR A 10 5.16 -7.22 -2.90
C THR A 10 4.05 -6.95 -1.88
N MET A 11 4.00 -5.74 -1.33
CA MET A 11 2.92 -5.31 -0.44
C MET A 11 1.55 -5.36 -1.13
N LEU A 12 1.45 -4.83 -2.35
CA LEU A 12 0.20 -4.86 -3.13
C LEU A 12 -0.21 -6.31 -3.47
N GLN A 13 0.74 -7.19 -3.77
CA GLN A 13 0.49 -8.62 -3.96
C GLN A 13 -0.07 -9.27 -2.70
N LEU A 14 0.53 -9.01 -1.53
CA LEU A 14 0.04 -9.53 -0.24
C LEU A 14 -1.40 -9.08 0.04
N VAL A 15 -1.66 -7.77 -0.09
CA VAL A 15 -2.99 -7.18 0.14
C VAL A 15 -4.05 -7.80 -0.77
N THR A 16 -3.70 -8.11 -2.02
CA THR A 16 -4.65 -8.58 -3.04
C THR A 16 -4.72 -10.09 -3.20
N SER A 17 -3.79 -10.87 -2.65
CA SER A 17 -3.82 -12.34 -2.72
C SER A 17 -4.34 -12.98 -1.43
N ARG A 18 -4.05 -12.39 -0.26
CA ARG A 18 -4.34 -12.99 1.06
C ARG A 18 -5.52 -12.38 1.77
N TYR A 19 -6.31 -11.58 1.07
CA TYR A 19 -7.46 -10.87 1.62
C TYR A 19 -8.52 -11.80 2.26
N ASP A 20 -8.64 -13.05 1.80
CA ASP A 20 -9.62 -13.99 2.35
C ASP A 20 -9.08 -14.79 3.56
N ASP A 21 -7.75 -14.78 3.77
CA ASP A 21 -7.11 -15.42 4.92
C ASP A 21 -7.36 -14.59 6.19
N ARG A 22 -8.08 -15.19 7.14
CA ARG A 22 -8.42 -14.58 8.44
C ARG A 22 -7.20 -14.13 9.23
N HIS A 23 -6.07 -14.83 9.09
CA HIS A 23 -4.81 -14.47 9.73
C HIS A 23 -4.29 -13.11 9.24
N TRP A 24 -4.47 -12.82 7.95
CA TRP A 24 -3.96 -11.62 7.29
C TRP A 24 -4.91 -10.42 7.33
N ARG A 25 -6.22 -10.63 7.49
CA ARG A 25 -7.24 -9.56 7.43
C ARG A 25 -6.89 -8.30 8.22
N LYS A 26 -6.58 -8.43 9.51
CA LYS A 26 -6.25 -7.28 10.37
C LYS A 26 -4.99 -6.53 9.91
N LYS A 27 -4.00 -7.25 9.39
CA LYS A 27 -2.75 -6.66 8.87
C LYS A 27 -3.00 -5.90 7.57
N ILE A 28 -3.82 -6.47 6.68
CA ILE A 28 -4.24 -5.82 5.43
C ILE A 28 -5.07 -4.57 5.73
N GLU A 29 -6.02 -4.64 6.67
CA GLU A 29 -6.81 -3.49 7.11
C GLU A 29 -5.93 -2.37 7.67
N LYS A 30 -4.95 -2.71 8.52
CA LYS A 30 -3.97 -1.74 9.03
C LYS A 30 -3.19 -1.10 7.88
N THR A 31 -2.72 -1.91 6.93
CA THR A 31 -1.97 -1.45 5.75
C THR A 31 -2.81 -0.48 4.90
N LEU A 32 -4.08 -0.80 4.61
CA LEU A 32 -5.00 0.11 3.91
C LEU A 32 -5.40 1.34 4.75
N GLY A 33 -5.10 1.35 6.05
CA GLY A 33 -5.20 2.52 6.91
C GLY A 33 -4.13 3.58 6.60
N LEU A 34 -2.94 3.15 6.16
CA LEU A 34 -1.73 3.95 6.04
C LEU A 34 -1.81 5.04 4.95
N PRO A 35 -1.02 6.12 5.06
CA PRO A 35 -0.91 7.12 4.00
C PRO A 35 -0.21 6.56 2.77
N GLN A 36 -0.65 6.99 1.57
CA GLN A 36 -0.04 6.57 0.29
C GLN A 36 1.42 7.01 0.13
N SER A 37 1.87 8.01 0.90
CA SER A 37 3.23 8.55 0.87
C SER A 37 4.30 7.54 1.25
N GLY A 38 3.93 6.40 1.85
CA GLY A 38 4.88 5.32 2.11
C GLY A 38 5.10 4.38 0.91
N VAL A 39 4.44 4.59 -0.22
CA VAL A 39 4.72 3.87 -1.48
C VAL A 39 5.50 4.79 -2.40
N GLY A 40 6.67 4.36 -2.89
CA GLY A 40 7.56 5.23 -3.66
C GLY A 40 7.16 5.38 -5.13
N ASP A 41 6.59 4.34 -5.73
CA ASP A 41 6.19 4.35 -7.13
C ASP A 41 4.82 5.03 -7.36
N PRO A 42 4.70 5.99 -8.29
CA PRO A 42 3.45 6.70 -8.54
C PRO A 42 2.29 5.81 -9.03
N ALA A 43 2.54 4.78 -9.84
CA ALA A 43 1.49 3.88 -10.30
C ALA A 43 1.01 3.00 -9.14
N GLN A 44 1.93 2.51 -8.32
CA GLN A 44 1.60 1.75 -7.11
C GLN A 44 0.86 2.59 -6.07
N GLN A 45 1.16 3.89 -5.93
CA GLN A 45 0.37 4.82 -5.10
C GLN A 45 -1.09 4.90 -5.58
N GLN A 46 -1.30 5.03 -6.89
CA GLN A 46 -2.66 5.07 -7.47
C GLN A 46 -3.40 3.75 -7.24
N ILE A 47 -2.73 2.61 -7.44
CA ILE A 47 -3.28 1.28 -7.13
C ILE A 47 -3.64 1.17 -5.65
N PHE A 48 -2.75 1.55 -4.75
CA PHE A 48 -2.97 1.52 -3.31
C PHE A 48 -4.18 2.36 -2.91
N MET A 49 -4.28 3.59 -3.43
CA MET A 49 -5.43 4.46 -3.15
C MET A 49 -6.74 3.94 -3.71
N TYR A 50 -6.72 3.38 -4.92
CA TYR A 50 -7.89 2.75 -5.51
C TYR A 50 -8.42 1.61 -4.63
N LEU A 51 -7.53 0.71 -4.19
CA LEU A 51 -7.88 -0.38 -3.27
C LEU A 51 -8.40 0.16 -1.94
N LYS A 52 -7.69 1.12 -1.34
CA LYS A 52 -8.07 1.76 -0.07
C LYS A 52 -9.45 2.38 -0.13
N ILE A 53 -9.74 3.18 -1.16
CA ILE A 53 -11.03 3.86 -1.32
C ILE A 53 -12.13 2.85 -1.63
N GLY A 54 -11.90 1.93 -2.56
CA GLY A 54 -12.88 0.93 -2.97
C GLY A 54 -13.31 0.03 -1.80
N LEU A 55 -12.35 -0.46 -1.02
CA LEU A 55 -12.60 -1.36 0.10
C LEU A 55 -13.22 -0.64 1.30
N LYS A 56 -12.79 0.61 1.60
CA LYS A 56 -13.45 1.42 2.64
C LYS A 56 -14.88 1.82 2.25
N GLY A 57 -15.11 2.13 0.98
CA GLY A 57 -16.44 2.42 0.44
C GLY A 57 -17.39 1.24 0.60
N TYR A 58 -16.89 0.01 0.51
CA TYR A 58 -17.66 -1.20 0.79
C TYR A 58 -18.05 -1.31 2.26
N LYS A 59 -17.10 -1.07 3.19
CA LYS A 59 -17.38 -1.05 4.64
C LYS A 59 -18.53 -0.12 5.01
N SER A 60 -18.52 1.09 4.47
CA SER A 60 -19.51 2.13 4.81
C SER A 60 -20.95 1.79 4.38
N ARG A 61 -21.15 0.87 3.43
CA ARG A 61 -22.46 0.65 2.79
C ARG A 61 -23.27 -0.51 3.37
N ARG A 62 -22.67 -1.42 4.15
CA ARG A 62 -23.30 -2.72 4.40
C ARG A 62 -23.98 -2.90 5.74
N ALA A 63 -23.75 -2.05 6.74
CA ALA A 63 -24.16 -2.35 8.13
C ALA A 63 -23.77 -3.79 8.58
N ASP A 64 -22.80 -4.39 7.89
CA ASP A 64 -22.29 -5.74 8.15
C ASP A 64 -21.46 -5.70 9.44
N PRO A 65 -21.33 -6.84 10.15
CA PRO A 65 -20.43 -6.94 11.29
C PRO A 65 -19.01 -6.47 10.90
N ASP A 66 -18.29 -5.81 11.83
CA ASP A 66 -16.94 -5.26 11.59
C ASP A 66 -15.92 -6.27 11.02
N SER A 67 -16.22 -7.57 11.06
CA SER A 67 -15.40 -8.67 10.54
C SER A 67 -15.46 -8.91 9.02
N TRP A 68 -16.18 -8.07 8.25
CA TRP A 68 -16.35 -8.20 6.79
C TRP A 68 -15.96 -6.96 5.97
N ILE A 69 -14.79 -6.38 6.26
CA ILE A 69 -14.24 -5.24 5.50
C ILE A 69 -13.44 -5.72 4.29
N ILE A 70 -12.69 -6.80 4.49
CA ILE A 70 -11.77 -7.42 3.53
C ILE A 70 -12.04 -8.94 3.56
N GLY A 71 -12.23 -9.55 2.40
CA GLY A 71 -12.69 -10.93 2.28
C GLY A 71 -13.85 -11.08 1.30
N GLY A 72 -13.97 -12.25 0.69
CA GLY A 72 -15.09 -12.57 -0.19
C GLY A 72 -15.18 -11.75 -1.48
N TYR A 73 -16.41 -11.59 -1.98
CA TYR A 73 -16.67 -11.19 -3.37
C TYR A 73 -16.27 -9.75 -3.70
N ALA A 74 -16.49 -8.78 -2.83
CA ALA A 74 -16.23 -7.38 -3.18
C ALA A 74 -14.75 -7.03 -3.24
N THR A 75 -13.93 -7.65 -2.38
CA THR A 75 -12.48 -7.51 -2.51
C THR A 75 -12.00 -8.07 -3.84
N LYS A 76 -12.50 -9.25 -4.20
CA LYS A 76 -12.25 -9.84 -5.52
C LYS A 76 -12.70 -8.92 -6.66
N GLU A 77 -13.91 -8.38 -6.60
CA GLU A 77 -14.47 -7.51 -7.64
C GLU A 77 -13.60 -6.26 -7.87
N ILE A 78 -13.14 -5.61 -6.80
CA ILE A 78 -12.28 -4.43 -6.89
C ILE A 78 -10.95 -4.78 -7.55
N ILE A 79 -10.34 -5.90 -7.17
CA ILE A 79 -9.08 -6.38 -7.77
C ILE A 79 -9.28 -6.72 -9.26
N ASP A 80 -10.32 -7.48 -9.58
CA ASP A 80 -10.65 -7.87 -10.95
C ASP A 80 -10.96 -6.64 -11.82
N ARG A 81 -11.68 -5.66 -11.27
CA ARG A 81 -11.97 -4.39 -11.97
C ARG A 81 -10.71 -3.57 -12.23
N ALA A 82 -9.77 -3.50 -11.29
CA ALA A 82 -8.48 -2.84 -11.51
C ALA A 82 -7.73 -3.47 -12.68
N LYS A 83 -7.72 -4.81 -12.77
CA LYS A 83 -7.06 -5.56 -13.85
C LYS A 83 -7.77 -5.41 -15.19
N PHE A 84 -9.10 -5.35 -15.18
CA PHE A 84 -9.91 -5.24 -16.41
C PHE A 84 -9.95 -3.81 -16.96
N GLN A 85 -9.97 -2.81 -16.08
CA GLN A 85 -10.06 -1.39 -16.42
C GLN A 85 -9.03 -0.54 -15.63
N PRO A 86 -7.74 -0.63 -15.97
CA PRO A 86 -6.67 0.11 -15.27
C PRO A 86 -6.90 1.64 -15.23
N GLN A 87 -7.57 2.20 -16.24
CA GLN A 87 -7.91 3.62 -16.28
C GLN A 87 -8.81 4.10 -15.13
N LEU A 88 -9.51 3.18 -14.45
CA LEU A 88 -10.29 3.50 -13.24
C LEU A 88 -9.40 3.63 -11.99
N VAL A 89 -8.21 3.04 -12.04
CA VAL A 89 -7.18 3.17 -10.98
C VAL A 89 -6.49 4.51 -11.13
N GLY A 90 -6.11 4.87 -12.35
CA GLY A 90 -5.59 6.18 -12.69
C GLY A 90 -5.34 6.34 -14.18
N PRO A 91 -5.26 7.58 -14.69
CA PRO A 91 -5.20 7.86 -16.13
C PRO A 91 -3.96 7.30 -16.82
N ASN A 92 -2.87 7.11 -16.08
CA ASN A 92 -1.58 6.63 -16.59
C ASN A 92 -1.27 5.18 -16.18
N VAL A 93 -2.19 4.50 -15.49
CA VAL A 93 -2.01 3.11 -15.08
C VAL A 93 -2.32 2.19 -16.26
N THR A 94 -1.38 1.31 -16.58
CA THR A 94 -1.49 0.35 -17.68
C THR A 94 -1.91 -1.03 -17.19
N LYS A 95 -2.14 -1.96 -18.13
CA LYS A 95 -2.43 -3.37 -17.78
C LYS A 95 -1.25 -4.05 -17.09
N ASP A 96 -0.02 -3.70 -17.45
CA ASP A 96 1.17 -4.32 -16.89
C ASP A 96 1.37 -3.90 -15.44
N ASP A 97 1.03 -2.64 -15.11
CA ASP A 97 1.11 -2.10 -13.73
C ASP A 97 0.17 -2.82 -12.75
N VAL A 98 -0.89 -3.46 -13.24
CA VAL A 98 -1.88 -4.17 -12.40
C VAL A 98 -1.88 -5.69 -12.59
N ALA A 99 -1.10 -6.22 -13.53
CA ALA A 99 -1.10 -7.63 -13.89
C ALA A 99 -0.77 -8.54 -12.70
N PHE A 100 0.12 -8.07 -11.81
CA PHE A 100 0.58 -8.81 -10.65
C PHE A 100 -0.46 -8.92 -9.52
N LEU A 101 -1.52 -8.09 -9.52
CA LEU A 101 -2.53 -8.10 -8.46
C LEU A 101 -3.23 -9.46 -8.39
N GLY A 102 -3.40 -9.94 -7.15
CA GLY A 102 -3.95 -11.27 -6.84
C GLY A 102 -2.94 -12.41 -6.93
N SER A 103 -1.70 -12.16 -7.35
CA SER A 103 -0.64 -13.18 -7.34
C SER A 103 0.00 -13.24 -5.96
N ASP A 104 0.06 -14.42 -5.34
CA ASP A 104 0.69 -14.59 -4.02
C ASP A 104 2.21 -14.30 -4.13
N PRO A 105 2.77 -13.45 -3.25
CA PRO A 105 4.16 -13.07 -3.33
C PRO A 105 5.13 -14.10 -2.74
N GLY A 106 4.66 -15.26 -2.25
CA GLY A 106 5.49 -16.34 -1.73
C GLY A 106 5.43 -16.48 -0.21
N LYS A 107 5.78 -17.68 0.29
CA LYS A 107 5.66 -18.03 1.73
C LYS A 107 6.65 -17.29 2.62
N GLU A 108 7.73 -16.81 2.04
CA GLU A 108 8.76 -15.96 2.64
C GLU A 108 8.23 -14.59 3.06
N ILE A 109 7.11 -14.15 2.46
CA ILE A 109 6.44 -12.92 2.85
C ILE A 109 5.53 -13.26 4.02
N ASP A 110 6.04 -13.20 5.24
CA ASP A 110 5.31 -13.58 6.46
C ASP A 110 5.06 -12.37 7.38
N GLU A 111 4.64 -12.62 8.63
CA GLU A 111 4.38 -11.56 9.60
C GLU A 111 5.62 -10.73 9.90
N ALA A 112 6.80 -11.35 9.97
CA ALA A 112 8.05 -10.66 10.24
C ALA A 112 8.40 -9.72 9.08
N TRP A 113 8.26 -10.21 7.84
CA TRP A 113 8.40 -9.35 6.66
C TRP A 113 7.43 -8.16 6.68
N TRP A 114 6.17 -8.40 7.08
CA TRP A 114 5.18 -7.32 7.13
C TRP A 114 5.53 -6.27 8.18
N ASP A 115 6.03 -6.68 9.35
CA ASP A 115 6.50 -5.75 10.38
C ASP A 115 7.71 -4.93 9.90
N GLU A 116 8.68 -5.56 9.23
CA GLU A 116 9.84 -4.87 8.62
C GLU A 116 9.43 -3.87 7.53
N MET A 117 8.47 -4.27 6.69
CA MET A 117 7.87 -3.41 5.68
C MET A 117 7.18 -2.20 6.32
N LEU A 118 6.50 -2.37 7.46
CA LEU A 118 5.91 -1.25 8.20
C LEU A 118 6.98 -0.31 8.77
N VAL A 119 8.09 -0.83 9.30
CA VAL A 119 9.21 0.02 9.73
C VAL A 119 9.67 0.89 8.55
N SER A 120 9.92 0.27 7.40
CA SER A 120 10.33 0.95 6.17
C SER A 120 9.34 2.05 5.76
N TRP A 121 8.04 1.76 5.83
CA TRP A 121 6.95 2.68 5.50
C TRP A 121 6.98 3.99 6.33
N PHE A 122 7.43 3.90 7.58
CA PHE A 122 7.42 5.01 8.54
C PHE A 122 8.79 5.58 8.87
N ASP A 123 9.87 4.95 8.42
CA ASP A 123 11.22 5.44 8.62
C ASP A 123 11.43 6.69 7.74
N VAL A 124 10.87 7.81 8.17
CA VAL A 124 11.23 9.13 7.64
C VAL A 124 12.63 9.37 8.19
N PRO A 125 13.69 9.44 7.37
CA PRO A 125 14.92 10.04 7.87
C PRO A 125 14.50 11.44 8.34
N GLU A 126 14.61 11.73 9.64
CA GLU A 126 14.77 13.13 10.02
C GLU A 126 15.94 13.60 9.16
N GLU A 127 15.67 14.45 8.16
CA GLU A 127 16.73 15.23 7.56
C GLU A 127 17.37 15.97 8.73
N GLU A 128 18.55 15.51 9.16
CA GLU A 128 19.49 16.38 9.86
C GLU A 128 19.58 17.61 8.98
N LYS A 129 18.84 18.66 9.35
CA LYS A 129 19.13 19.99 8.86
C LYS A 129 20.62 20.16 9.13
N PRO A 130 21.47 20.41 8.11
CA PRO A 130 22.84 20.77 8.39
C PRO A 130 22.77 21.91 9.39
N ALA A 131 23.43 21.74 10.53
CA ALA A 131 23.61 22.82 11.47
C ALA A 131 24.07 24.02 10.64
N GLU A 132 23.30 25.11 10.70
CA GLU A 132 23.78 26.39 10.19
C GLU A 132 25.14 26.61 10.85
N GLU A 133 26.21 26.47 10.05
CA GLU A 133 27.55 26.85 10.47
C GLU A 133 27.46 28.32 10.87
N GLU A 134 27.62 28.56 12.17
CA GLU A 134 27.75 29.88 12.74
C GLU A 134 28.78 30.69 11.94
N GLY A 135 28.36 31.89 11.56
CA GLY A 135 29.08 32.85 10.74
C GLY A 135 30.58 32.90 11.00
N GLY A 136 31.33 32.42 10.02
CA GLY A 136 32.66 32.92 9.75
C GLY A 136 32.57 34.27 9.05
N GLU A 137 32.69 35.37 9.79
CA GLU A 137 33.15 36.64 9.22
C GLU A 137 33.97 37.40 10.27
N ALA A 138 35.26 37.06 10.33
CA ALA A 138 36.30 37.93 10.85
C ALA A 138 36.87 38.73 9.66
N SER A 139 36.50 40.00 9.55
CA SER A 139 37.10 41.12 8.78
C SER A 139 36.27 42.35 9.19
N ASP A 140 36.75 43.46 9.73
CA ASP A 140 38.03 44.19 9.67
C ASP A 140 38.21 44.95 11.02
#